data_AF-A0A1V3TFN2-F1
#
_entry.id   AF-A0A1V3TFN2-F1
#
_cell.length_a   1.000
_cell.length_b   1.000
_cell.length_c   1.000
_cell.angle_alpha   90.00
_cell.angle_beta   90.00
_cell.angle_gamma   90.00
#
_symmetry.space_group_name_H-M   'P 1'
#
loop_
_entity.id
_entity.type
_entity.pdbx_description
1 polymer ?
#
loop_
_entity_poly.entity_id
_entity_poly.type
_entity_poly.pdbx_seq_one_letter_code
_entity_poly.pdbx_strand_id
1 'polypeptide(L)'
;MRKGQVFVIAILTAILGFGGGYFFYANTVARYDAISSVCVAMQQAVDNQMLTTTQVHTLGMLTGSTLKRQYSAVADKLSIPPEGARNASAQSICSQFLVGVHQSP
;
A
#
# COMPACT_ATOMS: atom_id res chain seq x y z
N MET A 1 -25.62 -16.81 -34.05
CA MET A 1 -24.92 -17.42 -32.89
C MET A 1 -25.84 -18.44 -32.23
N ARG A 2 -25.35 -19.64 -31.89
CA ARG A 2 -26.16 -20.65 -31.19
C ARG A 2 -26.28 -20.28 -29.71
N LYS A 3 -27.47 -20.51 -29.10
CA LYS A 3 -27.73 -20.28 -27.66
C LYS A 3 -26.63 -20.83 -26.74
N GLY A 4 -26.06 -22.00 -27.06
CA GLY A 4 -24.97 -22.59 -26.30
C GLY A 4 -23.66 -21.80 -26.31
N GLN A 5 -23.33 -21.11 -27.41
CA GLN A 5 -22.11 -20.29 -27.49
C GLN A 5 -22.21 -19.03 -26.63
N VAL A 6 -23.40 -18.43 -26.55
CA VAL A 6 -23.66 -17.24 -25.72
C VAL A 6 -23.49 -17.58 -24.24
N PHE A 7 -23.98 -18.75 -23.81
CA PHE A 7 -23.85 -19.19 -22.41
C PHE A 7 -22.40 -19.47 -22.01
N VAL A 8 -21.61 -20.10 -22.89
CA VAL A 8 -20.19 -20.38 -22.64
C VAL A 8 -19.37 -19.09 -22.55
N ILE A 9 -19.63 -18.12 -23.44
CA ILE A 9 -18.96 -16.82 -23.40
C ILE A 9 -19.30 -16.08 -22.09
N ALA A 10 -20.57 -16.09 -21.68
CA ALA A 10 -21.00 -15.43 -20.45
C ALA A 10 -20.30 -16.00 -19.20
N ILE A 11 -20.18 -17.33 -19.10
CA ILE A 11 -19.47 -17.98 -17.99
C ILE A 11 -17.98 -17.61 -18.00
N LEU A 12 -17.32 -17.64 -19.16
CA LEU A 12 -15.91 -17.28 -19.28
C LEU A 12 -15.66 -15.81 -18.87
N THR A 13 -16.52 -14.90 -19.30
CA THR A 13 -16.42 -13.49 -18.90
C THR A 13 -16.70 -13.28 -17.41
N ALA A 14 -17.60 -14.06 -16.80
CA ALA A 14 -17.89 -13.97 -15.37
C ALA A 14 -16.70 -14.46 -14.53
N ILE A 15 -16.07 -15.58 -14.92
CA ILE A 15 -14.89 -16.11 -14.22
C ILE A 15 -13.70 -15.16 -14.36
N LEU A 16 -13.45 -14.63 -15.57
CA LEU A 16 -12.37 -13.66 -15.81
C LEU A 16 -12.63 -12.33 -15.09
N GLY A 17 -13.87 -11.83 -15.09
CA GLY A 17 -14.26 -10.62 -14.38
C GLY A 17 -14.17 -10.77 -12.86
N PHE A 18 -14.54 -11.94 -12.32
CA PHE A 18 -14.45 -12.23 -10.89
C PHE A 18 -13.00 -12.41 -10.43
N GLY A 19 -12.20 -13.19 -11.16
CA GLY A 19 -10.78 -13.39 -10.86
C GLY A 19 -9.96 -12.12 -11.02
N GLY A 20 -10.16 -11.39 -12.12
CA GLY A 20 -9.52 -10.10 -12.36
C GLY A 20 -9.94 -9.07 -11.30
N GLY A 21 -11.25 -8.89 -11.09
CA GLY A 21 -11.79 -7.95 -10.10
C GLY A 21 -11.29 -8.19 -8.68
N TYR A 22 -11.23 -9.45 -8.24
CA TYR A 22 -10.67 -9.81 -6.93
C TYR A 22 -9.16 -9.52 -6.83
N PHE A 23 -8.40 -9.83 -7.89
CA PHE A 23 -6.96 -9.56 -7.93
C PHE A 23 -6.66 -8.05 -7.87
N PHE A 24 -7.43 -7.23 -8.59
CA PHE A 24 -7.33 -5.78 -8.52
C PHE A 24 -7.75 -5.26 -7.14
N TYR A 25 -8.90 -5.67 -6.61
CA TYR A 25 -9.42 -5.19 -5.32
C TYR A 25 -8.48 -5.51 -4.15
N ALA A 26 -7.98 -6.74 -4.07
CA ALA A 26 -7.06 -7.18 -3.03
C ALA A 26 -5.66 -6.55 -3.14
N ASN A 27 -5.25 -6.07 -4.32
CA ASN A 27 -3.96 -5.42 -4.50
C ASN A 27 -4.01 -3.90 -4.43
N THR A 28 -5.11 -3.23 -4.75
CA THR A 28 -5.17 -1.76 -4.67
C THR A 28 -5.89 -1.29 -3.42
N VAL A 29 -7.10 -1.79 -3.13
CA VAL A 29 -7.92 -1.24 -2.04
C VAL A 29 -7.36 -1.63 -0.67
N ALA A 30 -6.95 -2.89 -0.49
CA ALA A 30 -6.33 -3.33 0.75
C ALA A 30 -4.98 -2.63 1.03
N ARG A 31 -4.24 -2.22 -0.02
CA ARG A 31 -3.02 -1.42 0.15
C ARG A 31 -3.34 -0.01 0.66
N TYR A 32 -4.35 0.63 0.07
CA TYR A 32 -4.77 1.97 0.48
C TYR A 32 -5.32 1.99 1.92
N ASP A 33 -6.08 0.97 2.31
CA ASP A 33 -6.64 0.87 3.67
C ASP A 33 -5.54 0.71 4.73
N ALA A 34 -4.58 -0.18 4.48
CA ALA A 34 -3.41 -0.37 5.35
C ALA A 34 -2.52 0.88 5.44
N ILE A 35 -2.30 1.59 4.32
CA ILE A 35 -1.52 2.84 4.33
C ILE A 35 -2.29 3.94 5.10
N SER A 36 -3.59 4.09 4.86
CA SER A 36 -4.39 5.14 5.50
C SER A 36 -4.45 4.96 7.02
N SER A 37 -4.64 3.72 7.51
CA SER A 37 -4.69 3.40 8.93
C SER A 37 -3.35 3.67 9.63
N VAL A 38 -2.23 3.25 9.04
CA VAL A 38 -0.90 3.56 9.57
C VAL A 38 -0.66 5.07 9.56
N CYS A 39 -1.08 5.78 8.51
CA CYS A 39 -0.92 7.22 8.41
C CYS A 39 -1.72 8.00 9.47
N VAL A 40 -2.95 7.59 9.74
CA VAL A 40 -3.77 8.16 10.83
C VAL A 40 -3.12 7.87 12.19
N ALA A 41 -2.64 6.64 12.41
CA ALA A 41 -1.97 6.27 13.66
C ALA A 41 -0.69 7.08 13.88
N MET A 42 0.15 7.26 12.85
CA MET A 42 1.37 8.07 12.94
C MET A 42 1.04 9.54 13.16
N GLN A 43 0.02 10.07 12.47
CA GLN A 43 -0.45 11.43 12.66
C GLN A 43 -0.87 11.66 14.12
N GLN A 44 -1.71 10.79 14.68
CA GLN A 44 -2.12 10.88 16.07
C GLN A 44 -0.97 10.70 17.05
N ALA A 45 0.02 9.85 16.75
CA ALA A 45 1.19 9.71 17.60
C ALA A 45 2.03 10.99 17.64
N VAL A 46 2.13 11.71 16.53
CA VAL A 46 2.82 13.02 16.50
C VAL A 46 1.98 14.11 17.17
N ASP A 47 0.68 14.16 16.90
CA ASP A 47 -0.22 15.14 17.51
C ASP A 47 -0.29 15.00 19.04
N ASN A 48 -0.19 13.77 19.56
CA ASN A 48 -0.10 13.47 20.99
C ASN A 48 1.33 13.54 21.54
N GLN A 49 2.29 14.09 20.78
CA GLN A 49 3.70 14.24 21.19
C GLN A 49 4.40 12.92 21.58
N MET A 50 3.87 11.77 21.16
CA MET A 50 4.50 10.46 21.39
C MET A 50 5.70 10.25 20.45
N LEU A 51 5.65 10.84 19.27
CA LEU A 51 6.68 10.77 18.24
C LEU A 51 6.94 12.15 17.65
N THR A 52 8.19 12.44 17.27
CA THR A 52 8.51 13.58 16.41
C THR A 52 8.42 13.18 14.94
N THR A 53 8.26 14.15 14.05
CA THR A 53 8.32 13.95 12.58
C THR A 53 9.57 13.21 12.13
N THR A 54 10.73 13.53 12.73
CA THR A 54 12.01 12.86 12.47
C THR A 54 12.05 11.41 12.95
N GLN A 55 11.43 11.13 14.10
CA GLN A 55 11.28 9.75 14.59
C GLN A 55 10.36 8.93 13.70
N VAL A 56 9.30 9.52 13.14
CA VAL A 56 8.41 8.85 12.18
C VAL A 56 9.15 8.41 10.92
N HIS A 57 10.04 9.25 10.37
CA HIS A 57 10.87 8.86 9.22
C HIS A 57 11.78 7.66 9.56
N THR A 58 12.46 7.72 10.71
CA THR A 58 13.32 6.62 11.17
C THR A 58 12.53 5.33 11.42
N LEU A 59 11.34 5.45 11.99
CA LEU A 59 10.42 4.32 12.19
C LEU A 59 9.99 3.72 10.86
N GLY A 60 9.77 4.55 9.84
CA GLY A 60 9.55 4.14 8.46
C GLY A 60 10.70 3.27 7.94
N MET A 61 11.95 3.72 8.07
CA MET A 61 13.12 2.93 7.64
C MET A 61 13.23 1.59 8.35
N LEU A 62 13.04 1.56 9.67
CA LEU A 62 13.07 0.32 10.46
C LEU A 62 11.96 -0.65 10.06
N THR A 63 10.77 -0.11 9.80
CA THR A 63 9.62 -0.89 9.35
C THR A 63 9.88 -1.45 7.95
N GLY A 64 10.39 -0.64 7.02
CA GLY A 64 10.79 -1.10 5.69
C GLY A 64 11.83 -2.22 5.74
N SER A 65 12.81 -2.14 6.65
CA SER A 65 13.87 -3.14 6.75
C SER A 65 13.33 -4.47 7.28
N THR A 66 12.46 -4.39 8.27
CA THR A 66 11.75 -5.55 8.83
C THR A 66 10.84 -6.19 7.79
N LEU A 67 10.07 -5.39 7.06
CA LEU A 67 9.18 -5.87 6.01
C LEU A 67 9.97 -6.53 4.88
N LYS A 68 11.07 -5.94 4.42
CA LYS A 68 11.92 -6.56 3.37
C LYS A 68 12.46 -7.92 3.81
N ARG A 69 12.85 -8.08 5.08
CA ARG A 69 13.37 -9.35 5.62
C ARG A 69 12.30 -10.41 5.84
N GLN A 70 11.19 -10.04 6.47
CA GLN A 70 10.22 -11.01 7.00
C GLN A 70 8.95 -11.12 6.15
N TYR A 71 8.62 -10.08 5.38
CA TYR A 71 7.36 -9.94 4.66
C TYR A 71 7.59 -9.24 3.32
N SER A 72 8.49 -9.75 2.49
CA SER A 72 8.90 -9.11 1.22
C SER A 72 7.73 -8.76 0.31
N ALA A 73 6.71 -9.64 0.25
CA ALA A 73 5.47 -9.39 -0.49
C ALA A 73 4.74 -8.12 0.01
N VAL A 74 4.78 -7.83 1.31
CA VAL A 74 4.19 -6.63 1.94
C VAL A 74 5.09 -5.41 1.76
N ALA A 75 6.41 -5.58 1.76
CA ALA A 75 7.35 -4.51 1.43
C ALA A 75 7.11 -3.97 0.00
N ASP A 76 6.93 -4.87 -0.98
CA ASP A 76 6.53 -4.50 -2.34
C ASP A 76 5.12 -3.87 -2.40
N LYS A 77 4.28 -4.16 -1.39
CA LYS A 77 2.98 -3.51 -1.25
C LYS A 77 3.06 -2.07 -0.77
N LEU A 78 3.95 -1.81 0.20
CA LEU A 78 4.16 -0.50 0.80
C LEU A 78 5.15 0.38 0.02
N SER A 79 5.90 -0.20 -0.94
CA SER A 79 6.81 0.57 -1.76
C SER A 79 6.05 1.61 -2.58
N ILE A 80 6.37 2.87 -2.36
CA ILE A 80 5.87 4.00 -3.14
C ILE A 80 6.67 4.14 -4.43
N PRO A 81 6.03 4.54 -5.54
CA PRO A 81 6.74 4.87 -6.77
C PRO A 81 7.75 6.01 -6.50
N PRO A 82 8.89 6.03 -7.23
CA PRO A 82 9.95 7.01 -7.00
C PRO A 82 9.48 8.47 -7.14
N GLU A 83 8.46 8.71 -7.96
CA GLU A 83 7.82 10.02 -8.09
C GLU A 83 7.01 10.41 -6.85
N GLY A 84 6.37 9.44 -6.20
CA GLY A 84 5.67 9.63 -4.94
C GLY A 84 6.62 9.91 -3.76
N ALA A 85 7.83 9.33 -3.78
CA ALA A 85 8.87 9.66 -2.82
C ALA A 85 9.46 11.06 -3.04
N ARG A 86 9.56 11.52 -4.29
CA ARG A 86 10.05 12.87 -4.64
C ARG A 86 9.05 13.98 -4.38
N ASN A 87 7.76 13.72 -4.59
CA ASN A 87 6.67 14.66 -4.34
C ASN A 87 6.11 14.55 -2.91
N ALA A 88 6.71 13.72 -2.06
CA ALA A 88 6.33 13.55 -0.67
C ALA A 88 6.47 14.89 0.07
N SER A 89 5.36 15.37 0.62
CA SER A 89 5.39 16.60 1.41
C SER A 89 6.24 16.40 2.67
N ALA A 90 7.20 17.30 2.89
CA ALA A 90 8.00 17.36 4.11
C ALA A 90 7.14 17.58 5.37
N GLN A 91 5.95 18.17 5.18
CA GLN A 91 5.00 18.49 6.25
C GLN A 91 4.03 17.34 6.54
N SER A 92 3.95 16.32 5.67
CA SER A 92 3.05 15.19 5.85
C SER A 92 3.73 14.07 6.63
N ILE A 93 3.25 13.80 7.85
CA ILE A 93 3.73 12.71 8.73
C ILE A 93 3.71 11.35 8.00
N CYS A 94 2.60 11.09 7.31
CA CYS A 94 2.39 9.90 6.50
C CYS A 94 3.45 9.77 5.39
N SER A 95 3.72 10.87 4.68
CA SER A 95 4.71 10.89 3.61
C SER A 95 6.11 10.65 4.14
N GLN A 96 6.47 11.22 5.30
CA GLN A 96 7.76 10.98 5.94
C GLN A 96 7.94 9.51 6.35
N PHE A 97 6.89 8.86 6.87
CA PHE A 97 6.92 7.43 7.18
C PHE A 97 7.15 6.58 5.92
N LEU A 98 6.34 6.79 4.87
CA LEU A 98 6.41 6.00 3.64
C LEU A 98 7.73 6.21 2.89
N VAL A 99 8.27 7.43 2.90
CA VAL A 99 9.60 7.73 2.37
C VAL A 99 10.66 6.94 3.13
N GLY A 100 10.58 6.90 4.46
CA GLY A 100 11.47 6.07 5.27
C GLY A 100 11.37 4.59 4.88
N VAL A 101 10.16 4.05 4.72
CA VAL A 101 9.95 2.65 4.29
C VAL A 101 10.63 2.37 2.94
N HIS A 102 10.49 3.29 1.98
CA HIS A 102 11.11 3.15 0.65
C HIS A 102 12.64 3.26 0.70
N GLN A 103 13.17 4.17 1.50
CA GLN A 103 14.62 4.38 1.69
C GLN A 103 15.29 3.32 2.58
N SER A 104 14.52 2.39 3.15
CA SER A 104 15.07 1.30 3.94
C SER A 104 16.16 0.56 3.17
N PRO A 105 17.28 0.20 3.81
CA PRO A 105 18.23 -0.76 3.26
C PRO A 105 17.56 -2.13 2.99
#